data_AF-A0A385U000-F1
#
_entry.id   AF-A0A385U000-F1
#
_cell.length_a   1.000
_cell.length_b   1.000
_cell.length_c   1.000
_cell.angle_alpha   90.00
_cell.angle_beta   90.00
_cell.angle_gamma   90.00
#
_symmetry.space_group_name_H-M   'P 1'
#
loop_
_entity.id
_entity.type
_entity.pdbx_description
1 polymer ?
#
loop_
_entity_poly.entity_id
_entity_poly.type
_entity_poly.pdbx_seq_one_letter_code
_entity_poly.pdbx_strand_id
1 'polypeptide(L)' 'MRRFNELNVHNSTVIQWEGKLLITTQDPYPTNEGKMYTALAIDEDGNKYILVWDNIDPLAVEESKSDWDQPSGITRIK' A
#
# COMPACT_ATOMS: atom_id res chain seq x y z
N MET A 1 21.19 1.08 1.56
CA MET A 1 20.02 1.35 0.69
C MET A 1 19.41 -0.01 0.34
N ARG A 2 18.21 -0.33 0.85
CA ARG A 2 17.54 -1.60 0.53
C ARG A 2 17.04 -1.51 -0.91
N ARG A 3 17.39 -2.50 -1.75
CA ARG A 3 17.01 -2.50 -3.17
C ARG A 3 15.55 -2.95 -3.30
N PHE A 4 14.85 -2.43 -4.32
CA PHE A 4 13.48 -2.77 -4.69
C PHE A 4 13.18 -4.29 -4.68
N ASN A 5 14.16 -5.10 -5.09
CA ASN A 5 14.07 -6.58 -5.06
C ASN A 5 14.06 -7.23 -3.68
N GLU A 6 14.48 -6.54 -2.61
CA GLU A 6 14.50 -7.10 -1.24
C GLU A 6 13.21 -6.83 -0.47
N LEU A 7 12.37 -5.91 -0.95
CA LEU A 7 11.09 -5.60 -0.32
C LEU A 7 10.09 -6.75 -0.48
N ASN A 8 10.17 -7.49 -1.59
CA ASN A 8 9.29 -8.61 -1.88
C ASN A 8 9.46 -9.84 -0.94
N VAL A 9 10.37 -9.79 0.03
CA VAL A 9 10.61 -10.85 1.03
C VAL A 9 9.75 -10.71 2.29
N HIS A 10 9.10 -9.55 2.51
CA HIS A 10 8.39 -9.26 3.77
C HIS A 10 6.94 -8.77 3.57
N ASN A 11 6.09 -9.54 2.87
CA ASN A 11 4.66 -9.19 2.68
C ASN A 11 4.43 -7.81 2.03
N SER A 12 5.33 -7.40 1.14
CA SER A 12 5.13 -6.18 0.38
C SER A 12 4.03 -6.36 -0.67
N THR A 13 3.07 -5.44 -0.68
CA THR A 13 2.06 -5.30 -1.73
C THR A 13 2.69 -4.56 -2.89
N VAL A 14 2.57 -5.13 -4.08
CA VAL A 14 2.95 -4.49 -5.34
C VAL A 14 1.70 -3.87 -5.94
N ILE A 15 1.75 -2.61 -6.34
CA ILE A 15 0.62 -1.85 -6.89
C ILE A 15 1.04 -1.24 -8.21
N GLN A 16 0.23 -1.45 -9.23
CA GLN A 16 0.43 -0.82 -10.53
C GLN A 16 -0.37 0.49 -10.60
N TRP A 17 0.32 1.62 -10.66
CA TRP A 17 -0.31 2.95 -10.72
C TRP A 17 0.29 3.80 -11.85
N GLU A 18 -0.55 4.30 -12.76
CA GLU A 18 -0.13 5.12 -13.92
C GLU A 18 1.02 4.51 -14.74
N GLY A 19 1.06 3.19 -14.87
CA GLY A 19 2.13 2.47 -15.57
C GLY A 19 3.43 2.32 -14.78
N LYS A 20 3.43 2.69 -13.51
CA LYS A 20 4.54 2.50 -12.56
C LYS A 20 4.24 1.39 -11.58
N LEU A 21 5.29 0.72 -11.10
CA LEU A 21 5.18 -0.31 -10.07
C LEU A 21 5.62 0.26 -8.74
N LEU A 22 4.66 0.40 -7.83
CA LEU A 22 4.89 0.82 -6.46
C LEU A 22 4.96 -0.42 -5.58
N ILE A 23 6.01 -0.54 -4.76
CA ILE A 23 6.16 -1.64 -3.80
C ILE A 23 6.09 -1.07 -2.40
N THR A 24 5.20 -1.60 -1.56
CA THR A 24 5.15 -1.18 -0.16
C THR A 24 6.45 -1.54 0.56
N THR A 25 7.00 -0.58 1.30
CA THR A 25 8.18 -0.79 2.14
C THR A 25 7.83 -1.32 3.53
N GLN A 26 6.54 -1.36 3.85
CA GLN A 26 5.99 -1.76 5.14
C GLN A 26 4.57 -2.29 4.97
N ASP A 27 4.11 -3.07 5.94
CA ASP A 27 2.70 -3.46 6.04
C ASP A 27 1.80 -2.23 6.19
N PRO A 28 0.60 -2.25 5.58
CA PRO A 28 -0.42 -1.24 5.80
C PRO A 28 -0.83 -1.24 7.27
N TYR A 29 -0.75 -0.07 7.90
CA TYR A 29 -1.16 0.12 9.30
C TYR A 29 -2.44 0.96 9.34
N PRO A 30 -3.37 0.65 10.26
CA PRO A 30 -4.57 1.44 10.43
C PRO A 30 -4.21 2.83 10.98
N THR A 31 -4.82 3.88 10.43
CA THR A 31 -4.67 5.26 10.86
C THR A 31 -5.89 5.75 11.63
N ASN A 32 -5.61 6.60 12.62
CA ASN A 32 -6.39 7.42 13.55
C ASN A 32 -7.81 7.05 14.00
N GLU A 33 -8.40 5.92 13.61
CA GLU A 33 -9.67 5.37 14.11
C GLU A 33 -9.98 3.96 13.56
N GLY A 34 -9.03 3.32 12.84
CA GLY A 34 -9.26 2.02 12.20
C GLY A 34 -10.12 2.08 10.93
N LYS A 35 -10.48 3.30 10.49
CA LYS A 35 -11.29 3.57 9.30
C LYS A 35 -10.50 3.61 8.01
N MET A 36 -9.18 3.78 8.08
CA MET A 36 -8.30 3.86 6.92
C MET A 36 -7.00 3.13 7.21
N TYR A 37 -6.43 2.49 6.21
CA TYR A 37 -5.10 1.91 6.26
C TYR A 37 -4.15 2.75 5.43
N THR A 38 -2.92 2.90 5.90
CA THR A 38 -1.88 3.58 5.13
C THR A 38 -0.60 2.75 5.09
N ALA A 39 0.11 2.79 3.97
CA ALA A 39 1.42 2.17 3.82
C ALA A 39 2.36 3.10 3.05
N LEU A 40 3.65 3.03 3.39
CA LEU A 40 4.69 3.62 2.56
C LEU A 40 5.03 2.68 1.42
N ALA A 41 5.17 3.23 0.22
CA ALA A 41 5.63 2.54 -0.97
C ALA A 41 6.74 3.31 -1.67
N ILE A 42 7.52 2.59 -2.48
CA ILE A 42 8.54 3.15 -3.34
C ILE A 42 8.40 2.65 -4.77
N ASP A 43 8.74 3.50 -5.71
CA ASP A 43 8.86 3.17 -7.13
C ASP A 43 10.28 2.70 -7.48
N GLU A 44 10.47 2.16 -8.69
CA GLU A 44 11.78 1.77 -9.23
C GLU A 44 12.79 2.92 -9.26
N ASP A 45 12.34 4.16 -9.44
CA ASP A 45 13.18 5.36 -9.41
C ASP A 45 13.54 5.82 -7.98
N GLY A 46 13.06 5.11 -6.95
CA GLY A 46 13.27 5.46 -5.53
C GLY A 46 12.37 6.58 -5.02
N ASN A 47 11.36 6.98 -5.80
CA ASN A 47 10.33 7.92 -5.39
C ASN A 47 9.43 7.29 -4.32
N LYS A 48 9.14 8.02 -3.25
CA LYS A 48 8.30 7.55 -2.14
C LYS A 48 6.85 7.97 -2.32
N TYR A 49 5.94 7.08 -1.93
CA TYR A 49 4.50 7.24 -2.02
C TYR A 49 3.86 6.79 -0.71
N ILE A 50 2.76 7.45 -0.34
CA ILE A 50 1.83 7.00 0.70
C ILE A 50 0.62 6.46 -0.03
N LEU A 51 0.32 5.20 0.25
CA LEU A 51 -0.87 4.51 -0.20
C LEU A 51 -1.89 4.55 0.92
N VAL A 52 -3.15 4.82 0.59
CA VAL A 52 -4.27 4.92 1.51
C VAL A 52 -5.36 4.00 1.01
N TRP A 53 -5.89 3.15 1.90
CA TRP A 53 -7.06 2.32 1.64
C TRP A 53 -8.16 2.75 2.62
N ASP A 54 -9.33 3.08 2.09
CA ASP A 54 -10.52 3.26 2.90
C ASP A 54 -10.99 1.89 3.40
N ASN A 55 -11.18 1.75 4.72
CA ASN A 55 -11.75 0.54 5.30
C ASN A 55 -13.27 0.61 5.08
N ILE A 56 -13.70 0.11 3.92
CA ILE A 56 -15.12 0.01 3.59
C ILE A 56 -15.69 -1.14 4.43
N ASP A 57 -16.29 -0.75 5.53
CA ASP A 57 -17.28 -1.48 6.33
C ASP A 57 -16.82 -2.39 7.49
N PRO A 58 -17.16 -2.07 8.75
CA PRO A 58 -16.98 -2.97 9.90
C PRO A 58 -17.92 -4.20 9.87
N LEU A 59 -18.84 -4.28 8.89
CA LEU A 59 -19.74 -5.42 8.66
C LEU A 59 -19.41 -6.20 7.38
N ALA A 60 -18.23 -6.00 6.77
CA ALA A 60 -17.73 -6.88 5.71
C ALA A 60 -17.35 -8.26 6.31
N VAL A 61 -18.36 -8.97 6.78
CA VAL A 61 -18.34 -10.42 6.95
C VAL A 61 -18.21 -11.03 5.56
N GLU A 62 -17.38 -12.06 5.47
CA GLU A 62 -17.14 -12.88 4.27
C GLU A 62 -15.99 -12.39 3.37
N GLU A 63 -14.78 -12.78 3.78
CA GLU A 63 -13.76 -13.46 2.94
C GLU A 63 -13.32 -12.81 1.62
N SER A 64 -13.61 -11.53 1.39
CA SER A 64 -13.03 -10.81 0.27
C SER A 64 -11.60 -10.45 0.65
N LYS A 65 -10.65 -11.24 0.15
CA LYS A 65 -9.22 -10.90 0.07
C LYS A 65 -9.09 -9.39 0.04
N SER A 66 -8.56 -8.78 1.09
CA SER A 66 -8.33 -7.33 1.08
C SER A 66 -7.56 -7.00 -0.20
N ASP A 67 -8.22 -6.30 -1.11
CA ASP A 67 -7.73 -5.91 -2.43
C ASP A 67 -6.67 -4.80 -2.24
N TRP A 68 -5.58 -5.14 -1.54
CA TRP A 68 -4.46 -4.23 -1.27
C TRP A 68 -3.81 -3.76 -2.58
N ASP A 69 -4.04 -4.46 -3.68
CA ASP A 69 -3.61 -4.10 -5.04
C ASP A 69 -4.23 -2.77 -5.53
N GLN A 70 -5.39 -2.38 -4.98
CA GLN A 70 -6.10 -1.16 -5.35
C GLN A 70 -6.27 -0.20 -4.15
N PRO A 71 -5.30 0.70 -3.93
CA PRO A 71 -5.43 1.74 -2.92
C PRO A 71 -6.45 2.79 -3.36
N SER A 72 -7.26 3.25 -2.41
CA SER A 72 -8.24 4.32 -2.60
C SER A 72 -7.57 5.67 -2.86
N GLY A 73 -6.34 5.86 -2.38
CA GLY A 73 -5.55 7.07 -2.60
C GLY A 73 -4.07 6.78 -2.71
N ILE A 74 -3.41 7.42 -3.69
CA ILE A 74 -1.95 7.38 -3.86
C ILE A 74 -1.43 8.81 -3.82
N THR A 75 -0.58 9.10 -2.84
CA THR A 75 0.04 10.42 -2.67
C THR A 75 1.54 10.31 -2.74
N ARG A 76 2.18 10.98 -3.70
CA ARG A 76 3.63 11.07 -3.74
C ARG A 76 4.13 11.96 -2.61
N ILE A 77 5.09 11.47 -1.84
CA ILE A 77 5.79 12.26 -0.82
C ILE A 77 7.19 12.61 -1.32
N LYS A 78 7.59 13.86 -1.13
CA LYS A 78 8.83 14.44 -1.65
C LYS A 78 9.91 14.50 -0.58
#